data_AF-A0A223Q4G5-F1
#
_entry.id   AF-A0A223Q4G5-F1
#
_cell.length_a   1.000
_cell.length_b   1.000
_cell.length_c   1.000
_cell.angle_alpha   90.00
_cell.angle_beta   90.00
_cell.angle_gamma   90.00
#
_symmetry.space_group_name_H-M   'P 1'
#
loop_
_entity.id
_entity.type
_entity.pdbx_description
1 polymer ?
#
loop_
_entity_poly.entity_id
_entity_poly.type
_entity_poly.pdbx_seq_one_letter_code
_entity_poly.pdbx_strand_id
1 'polypeptide(L)'
;MNNTPVSAGLGFMRAAFNGIGKSVGDRERSKLLHEAMEIAIKGKMAFDLDDVEPMNRLQMTTSVGVFRPFSDHNYFTACLAGGTFCRLWEKAFDFKPFKAPLVAISTSEVLKDNRVAPGVALLVPGDDTDLMMPRFQDLQVWWCTSLSTSKDTITLSRYRLTEDRRYPFSREGHPANLKRLTRATWKDFICGANGAEQ
;
A
#
# COMPACT_ATOMS: atom_id res chain seq x y z
N MET A 1 -3.50 -37.35 2.39
CA MET A 1 -3.96 -36.01 2.01
C MET A 1 -3.73 -35.11 3.21
N ASN A 2 -2.72 -34.25 3.19
CA ASN A 2 -2.53 -33.29 4.28
C ASN A 2 -3.60 -32.22 4.13
N ASN A 3 -4.59 -32.25 5.00
CA ASN A 3 -5.63 -31.24 5.11
C ASN A 3 -4.99 -30.02 5.82
N THR A 4 -4.15 -29.28 5.10
CA THR A 4 -3.66 -28.00 5.62
C THR A 4 -4.88 -27.11 5.82
N PRO A 5 -5.11 -26.59 7.04
CA PRO A 5 -6.24 -25.71 7.30
C PRO A 5 -6.20 -24.53 6.33
N VAL A 6 -7.31 -24.30 5.62
CA VAL A 6 -7.43 -23.13 4.75
C VAL A 6 -7.63 -21.92 5.65
N SER A 7 -6.82 -20.88 5.47
CA SER A 7 -6.99 -19.64 6.22
C SER A 7 -8.36 -19.00 5.95
N ALA A 8 -8.86 -18.20 6.88
CA ALA A 8 -10.16 -17.55 6.73
C ALA A 8 -10.20 -16.66 5.46
N GLY A 9 -9.13 -15.91 5.21
CA GLY A 9 -9.02 -15.04 4.04
C GLY A 9 -8.98 -15.82 2.73
N LEU A 10 -8.18 -16.89 2.66
CA LEU A 10 -8.14 -17.74 1.46
C LEU A 10 -9.48 -18.46 1.24
N GLY A 11 -10.12 -18.94 2.30
CA GLY A 11 -11.43 -19.59 2.25
C GLY A 11 -12.49 -18.66 1.69
N PHE A 12 -12.56 -17.42 2.19
CA PHE A 12 -13.46 -16.39 1.68
C PHE A 12 -13.20 -16.08 0.21
N MET A 13 -11.94 -15.85 -0.19
CA MET A 13 -11.61 -15.52 -1.58
C MET A 13 -11.92 -16.67 -2.55
N ARG A 14 -11.71 -17.93 -2.14
CA ARG A 14 -12.13 -19.10 -2.91
C ARG A 14 -13.65 -19.19 -3.05
N ALA A 15 -14.39 -18.92 -1.98
CA ALA A 15 -15.85 -18.89 -2.03
C ALA A 15 -16.36 -17.79 -2.98
N ALA A 16 -15.79 -16.58 -2.90
CA ALA A 16 -16.12 -15.48 -3.81
C ALA A 16 -15.80 -15.85 -5.26
N PHE A 17 -14.60 -16.39 -5.53
CA PHE A 17 -14.18 -16.77 -6.88
C PHE A 17 -15.08 -17.84 -7.51
N ASN A 18 -15.46 -18.86 -6.74
CA ASN A 18 -16.32 -19.94 -7.23
C ASN A 18 -17.80 -19.54 -7.26
N GLY A 19 -18.21 -18.60 -6.42
CA GLY A 19 -19.60 -18.14 -6.30
C GLY A 19 -20.02 -17.14 -7.38
N ILE A 20 -19.09 -16.46 -8.06
CA ILE A 20 -19.42 -15.57 -9.18
C ILE A 20 -19.94 -16.39 -10.37
N GLY A 21 -21.20 -16.17 -10.73
CA GLY A 21 -21.90 -16.87 -11.81
C GLY A 21 -21.17 -16.79 -13.15
N LYS A 22 -21.24 -17.88 -13.93
CA LYS A 22 -20.55 -18.01 -15.24
C LYS A 22 -21.04 -17.01 -16.30
N SER A 23 -22.23 -16.45 -16.14
CA SER A 23 -22.80 -15.44 -17.04
C SER A 23 -22.25 -14.04 -16.82
N VAL A 24 -21.52 -13.80 -15.73
CA VAL A 24 -20.88 -12.51 -15.45
C VAL A 24 -19.66 -12.36 -16.34
N GLY A 25 -19.65 -11.32 -17.18
CA GLY A 25 -18.52 -11.02 -18.05
C GLY A 25 -17.24 -10.67 -17.27
N ASP A 26 -16.07 -10.91 -17.88
CA ASP A 26 -14.77 -10.81 -17.22
C ASP A 26 -14.50 -9.47 -16.52
N ARG A 27 -14.95 -8.36 -17.10
CA ARG A 27 -14.78 -7.03 -16.52
C ARG A 27 -15.47 -6.92 -15.17
N GLU A 28 -16.73 -7.36 -15.09
CA GLU A 28 -17.51 -7.31 -13.86
C GLU A 28 -17.02 -8.37 -12.87
N ARG A 29 -16.66 -9.56 -13.35
CA ARG A 29 -16.04 -10.60 -12.52
C ARG A 29 -14.77 -10.09 -11.85
N SER A 30 -13.90 -9.40 -12.59
CA SER A 30 -12.69 -8.80 -12.06
C SER A 30 -12.98 -7.78 -10.97
N LYS A 31 -13.98 -6.92 -11.20
CA LYS A 31 -14.40 -5.89 -10.24
C LYS A 31 -14.93 -6.52 -8.94
N LEU A 32 -15.80 -7.52 -9.05
CA LEU A 32 -16.34 -8.26 -7.89
C LEU A 32 -15.23 -8.95 -7.08
N LEU A 33 -14.20 -9.48 -7.74
CA LEU A 33 -13.04 -10.07 -7.06
C LEU A 33 -12.18 -9.02 -6.33
N HIS A 34 -12.01 -7.82 -6.90
CA HIS A 34 -11.33 -6.71 -6.22
C HIS A 34 -12.14 -6.26 -4.99
N GLU A 35 -13.45 -6.13 -5.11
CA GLU A 35 -14.35 -5.78 -3.99
C GLU A 35 -14.30 -6.85 -2.88
N ALA A 36 -14.35 -8.14 -3.24
CA ALA A 36 -14.19 -9.24 -2.29
C ALA A 36 -12.83 -9.16 -1.57
N MET A 37 -11.76 -8.90 -2.30
CA MET A 37 -10.42 -8.75 -1.72
C MET A 37 -10.36 -7.59 -0.73
N GLU A 38 -10.96 -6.45 -1.08
CA GLU A 38 -11.04 -5.29 -0.20
C GLU A 38 -11.83 -5.60 1.07
N ILE A 39 -12.95 -6.32 0.98
CA ILE A 39 -13.72 -6.79 2.14
C ILE A 39 -12.87 -7.70 3.03
N ALA A 40 -12.16 -8.66 2.44
CA ALA A 40 -11.31 -9.59 3.20
C ALA A 40 -10.20 -8.85 3.97
N ILE A 41 -9.56 -7.87 3.32
CA ILE A 41 -8.49 -7.06 3.93
C ILE A 41 -9.05 -6.14 5.02
N LYS A 42 -10.08 -5.34 4.72
CA LYS A 42 -10.67 -4.40 5.70
C LYS A 42 -11.34 -5.13 6.87
N GLY A 43 -11.92 -6.29 6.60
CA GLY A 43 -12.46 -7.21 7.61
C GLY A 43 -11.39 -7.95 8.42
N LYS A 44 -10.09 -7.70 8.15
CA LYS A 44 -8.94 -8.32 8.84
C LYS A 44 -9.01 -9.84 8.87
N MET A 45 -9.55 -10.46 7.82
CA MET A 45 -9.57 -11.91 7.71
C MET A 45 -8.14 -12.44 7.75
N ALA A 46 -7.92 -13.50 8.54
CA ALA A 46 -6.59 -14.08 8.68
C ALA A 46 -6.17 -14.80 7.39
N PHE A 47 -5.03 -14.39 6.85
CA PHE A 47 -4.25 -15.06 5.81
C PHE A 47 -2.99 -15.68 6.41
N ASP A 48 -2.69 -16.91 6.00
CA ASP A 48 -1.45 -17.62 6.30
C ASP A 48 -0.41 -17.33 5.22
N LEU A 49 0.86 -17.29 5.61
CA LEU A 49 1.99 -17.20 4.70
C LEU A 49 1.99 -18.33 3.65
N ASP A 50 1.46 -19.51 3.94
CA ASP A 50 1.38 -20.60 2.96
C ASP A 50 0.26 -20.42 1.92
N ASP A 51 -0.55 -19.37 2.05
CA ASP A 51 -1.59 -19.04 1.08
C ASP A 51 -1.07 -18.37 -0.20
N VAL A 52 0.23 -18.04 -0.30
CA VAL A 52 0.77 -17.31 -1.47
C VAL A 52 0.39 -17.98 -2.79
N GLU A 53 0.72 -19.25 -2.92
CA GLU A 53 0.49 -20.03 -4.14
C GLU A 53 -1.02 -20.27 -4.38
N PRO A 54 -1.81 -20.70 -3.38
CA PRO A 54 -3.28 -20.74 -3.50
C PRO A 54 -3.94 -19.43 -3.93
N MET A 55 -3.48 -18.29 -3.41
CA MET A 55 -3.99 -16.98 -3.78
C MET A 55 -3.61 -16.62 -5.21
N ASN A 56 -2.36 -16.87 -5.63
CA ASN A 56 -1.92 -16.67 -7.02
C ASN A 56 -2.79 -17.42 -8.02
N ARG A 57 -3.30 -18.61 -7.68
CA ARG A 57 -4.21 -19.37 -8.56
C ARG A 57 -5.58 -18.72 -8.77
N LEU A 58 -5.96 -17.76 -7.93
CA LEU A 58 -7.18 -16.98 -8.10
C LEU A 58 -6.99 -15.80 -9.06
N GLN A 59 -5.76 -15.55 -9.53
CA GLN A 59 -5.50 -14.49 -10.49
C GLN A 59 -6.29 -14.72 -11.78
N MET A 60 -6.73 -13.62 -12.38
CA MET A 60 -7.43 -13.62 -13.65
C MET A 60 -6.82 -12.56 -14.54
N THR A 61 -6.49 -12.92 -15.79
CA THR A 61 -6.00 -11.97 -16.79
C THR A 61 -6.67 -12.28 -18.11
N THR A 62 -7.59 -11.42 -18.52
CA THR A 62 -8.26 -11.47 -19.83
C THR A 62 -8.09 -10.13 -20.54
N SER A 63 -8.63 -10.00 -21.76
CA SER A 63 -8.54 -8.76 -22.55
C SER A 63 -9.27 -7.58 -21.91
N VAL A 64 -10.27 -7.83 -21.06
CA VAL A 64 -11.14 -6.79 -20.49
C VAL A 64 -11.26 -6.84 -18.96
N GLY A 65 -10.67 -7.85 -18.31
CA GLY A 65 -10.68 -8.01 -16.85
C GLY A 65 -9.35 -8.52 -16.31
N VAL A 66 -8.83 -7.86 -15.27
CA VAL A 66 -7.58 -8.24 -14.62
C VAL A 66 -7.73 -8.18 -13.10
N PHE A 67 -7.69 -9.35 -12.47
CA PHE A 67 -7.62 -9.49 -11.02
C PHE A 67 -6.27 -10.06 -10.62
N ARG A 68 -5.53 -9.28 -9.83
CA ARG A 68 -4.23 -9.66 -9.26
C ARG A 68 -4.33 -9.55 -7.74
N PRO A 69 -4.39 -10.68 -7.01
CA PRO A 69 -4.49 -10.66 -5.55
C PRO A 69 -3.39 -9.81 -4.91
N PHE A 70 -2.16 -9.93 -5.40
CA PHE A 70 -1.00 -9.21 -4.90
C PHE A 70 -0.75 -7.86 -5.61
N SER A 71 -1.81 -7.12 -5.94
CA SER A 71 -1.67 -5.77 -6.49
C SER A 71 -1.19 -4.76 -5.46
N ASP A 72 -0.54 -3.67 -5.91
CA ASP A 72 -0.13 -2.55 -5.05
C ASP A 72 -1.33 -1.91 -4.33
N HIS A 73 -2.51 -1.90 -4.96
CA HIS A 73 -3.74 -1.42 -4.34
C HIS A 73 -4.14 -2.26 -3.12
N ASN A 74 -4.08 -3.59 -3.24
CA ASN A 74 -4.40 -4.46 -2.10
C ASN A 74 -3.35 -4.35 -0.99
N TYR A 75 -2.08 -4.16 -1.35
CA TYR A 75 -1.02 -3.90 -0.37
C TYR A 75 -1.22 -2.56 0.35
N PHE A 76 -1.56 -1.49 -0.38
CA PHE A 76 -1.95 -0.19 0.18
C PHE A 76 -3.09 -0.36 1.19
N THR A 77 -4.20 -0.99 0.78
CA THR A 77 -5.36 -1.21 1.64
C THR A 77 -4.99 -2.00 2.90
N ALA A 78 -4.13 -3.02 2.77
CA ALA A 78 -3.68 -3.81 3.91
C ALA A 78 -2.70 -3.06 4.83
N CYS A 79 -1.85 -2.20 4.30
CA CYS A 79 -1.00 -1.34 5.12
C CYS A 79 -1.81 -0.36 5.98
N LEU A 80 -2.97 0.09 5.48
CA LEU A 80 -3.85 0.97 6.24
C LEU A 80 -4.79 0.22 7.20
N ALA A 81 -5.39 -0.88 6.74
CA ALA A 81 -6.33 -1.66 7.54
C ALA A 81 -5.64 -2.50 8.63
N GLY A 82 -4.38 -2.90 8.41
CA GLY A 82 -3.65 -3.86 9.24
C GLY A 82 -4.00 -5.32 8.89
N GLY A 83 -3.93 -6.21 9.89
CA GLY A 83 -4.15 -7.65 9.69
C GLY A 83 -2.94 -8.34 9.07
N THR A 84 -3.15 -9.52 8.48
CA THR A 84 -2.04 -10.39 8.04
C THR A 84 -1.77 -10.35 6.53
N PHE A 85 -2.67 -9.78 5.72
CA PHE A 85 -2.48 -9.77 4.26
C PHE A 85 -1.21 -9.02 3.81
N CYS A 86 -0.81 -7.95 4.49
CA CYS A 86 0.45 -7.26 4.18
C CYS A 86 1.66 -8.19 4.23
N ARG A 87 1.71 -9.10 5.23
CA ARG A 87 2.78 -10.10 5.37
C ARG A 87 2.72 -11.16 4.27
N LEU A 88 1.50 -11.51 3.82
CA LEU A 88 1.34 -12.42 2.70
C LEU A 88 1.86 -11.82 1.40
N TRP A 89 1.52 -10.56 1.14
CA TRP A 89 2.02 -9.79 -0.01
C TRP A 89 3.54 -9.67 0.03
N GLU A 90 4.10 -9.34 1.20
CA GLU A 90 5.55 -9.28 1.44
C GLU A 90 6.22 -10.62 1.11
N LYS A 91 5.67 -11.75 1.57
CA LYS A 91 6.20 -13.09 1.24
C LYS A 91 6.11 -13.39 -0.25
N ALA A 92 5.01 -13.01 -0.91
CA ALA A 92 4.81 -13.27 -2.34
C ALA A 92 5.89 -12.60 -3.22
N PHE A 93 6.49 -11.52 -2.76
CA PHE A 93 7.53 -10.77 -3.48
C PHE A 93 8.92 -10.81 -2.83
N ASP A 94 9.11 -11.64 -1.79
CA ASP A 94 10.32 -11.63 -0.95
C ASP A 94 10.73 -10.22 -0.51
N PHE A 95 9.73 -9.42 -0.12
CA PHE A 95 9.90 -8.00 0.12
C PHE A 95 9.85 -7.68 1.61
N LYS A 96 10.91 -7.05 2.13
CA LYS A 96 10.88 -6.45 3.46
C LYS A 96 10.04 -5.17 3.41
N PRO A 97 9.13 -4.85 4.34
CA PRO A 97 8.37 -3.61 4.25
C PRO A 97 9.22 -2.37 4.56
N PHE A 98 9.06 -1.27 3.80
CA PHE A 98 9.47 0.05 4.28
C PHE A 98 8.50 0.50 5.37
N LYS A 99 9.02 0.99 6.49
CA LYS A 99 8.22 1.51 7.59
C LYS A 99 8.61 2.95 7.88
N ALA A 100 7.63 3.80 8.11
CA ALA A 100 7.85 5.18 8.52
C ALA A 100 7.32 5.40 9.95
N PRO A 101 7.95 6.30 10.74
CA PRO A 101 7.47 6.61 12.08
C PRO A 101 6.06 7.17 12.09
N LEU A 102 5.71 7.94 11.05
CA LEU A 102 4.42 8.60 10.92
C LEU A 102 3.90 8.48 9.48
N VAL A 103 2.71 7.93 9.35
CA VAL A 103 1.99 7.74 8.09
C VAL A 103 0.62 8.39 8.18
N ALA A 104 0.32 9.33 7.29
CA ALA A 104 -0.99 9.96 7.22
C ALA A 104 -1.93 9.13 6.34
N ILE A 105 -3.13 8.85 6.87
CA ILE A 105 -4.16 8.06 6.18
C ILE A 105 -5.39 8.90 5.84
N SER A 106 -5.55 10.06 6.49
CA SER A 106 -6.58 11.06 6.21
C SER A 106 -6.14 12.45 6.72
N THR A 107 -7.03 13.44 6.63
CA THR A 107 -6.86 14.79 7.21
C THR A 107 -6.52 14.77 8.70
N SER A 108 -6.99 13.76 9.45
CA SER A 108 -7.00 13.75 10.91
C SER A 108 -6.34 12.53 11.53
N GLU A 109 -6.03 11.52 10.72
CA GLU A 109 -5.54 10.24 11.23
C GLU A 109 -4.11 9.96 10.75
N VAL A 110 -3.24 9.75 11.74
CA VAL A 110 -1.82 9.42 11.57
C VAL A 110 -1.52 8.12 12.29
N LEU A 111 -1.01 7.15 11.55
CA LEU A 111 -0.53 5.87 12.07
C LEU A 111 0.95 5.97 12.45
N LYS A 112 1.32 5.33 13.56
CA LYS A 112 2.70 5.25 14.06
C LYS A 112 3.36 3.93 13.66
N ASP A 113 4.67 3.96 13.35
CA ASP A 113 5.48 2.81 12.92
C ASP A 113 4.78 1.91 11.87
N ASN A 114 4.22 2.55 10.85
CA ASN A 114 3.40 1.86 9.86
C ASN A 114 4.15 1.59 8.55
N ARG A 115 3.67 0.58 7.83
CA ARG A 115 4.16 0.23 6.49
C ARG A 115 3.84 1.34 5.49
N VAL A 116 4.76 1.55 4.57
CA VAL A 116 4.61 2.48 3.45
C VAL A 116 4.33 1.69 2.18
N ALA A 117 3.29 2.10 1.45
CA ALA A 117 2.85 1.50 0.19
C ALA A 117 2.53 2.60 -0.83
N PRO A 118 2.46 2.30 -2.15
CA PRO A 118 2.03 3.27 -3.15
C PRO A 118 0.69 3.89 -2.79
N GLY A 119 0.62 5.21 -2.83
CA GLY A 119 -0.53 5.99 -2.42
C GLY A 119 -0.62 6.30 -0.92
N VAL A 120 0.35 5.88 -0.10
CA VAL A 120 0.46 6.30 1.31
C VAL A 120 1.28 7.60 1.41
N ALA A 121 0.79 8.55 2.21
CA ALA A 121 1.56 9.72 2.61
C ALA A 121 2.32 9.45 3.92
N LEU A 122 3.60 9.81 3.96
CA LEU A 122 4.40 9.79 5.18
C LEU A 122 4.79 11.21 5.58
N LEU A 123 4.96 11.39 6.89
CA LEU A 123 5.33 12.66 7.50
C LEU A 123 6.80 12.60 7.90
N VAL A 124 7.61 13.51 7.35
CA VAL A 124 9.06 13.49 7.49
C VAL A 124 9.55 14.82 8.04
N PRO A 125 10.49 14.85 9.00
CA PRO A 125 11.11 16.08 9.45
C PRO A 125 11.80 16.82 8.29
N GLY A 126 11.71 18.13 8.27
CA GLY A 126 12.49 18.94 7.34
C GLY A 126 12.02 20.38 7.26
N ASP A 127 12.97 21.23 6.89
CA ASP A 127 12.76 22.66 6.80
C ASP A 127 12.57 23.02 5.32
N ASP A 128 11.37 23.50 4.99
CA ASP A 128 11.06 24.05 3.68
C ASP A 128 10.52 25.46 3.88
N THR A 129 11.01 26.40 3.08
CA THR A 129 10.57 27.79 3.06
C THR A 129 9.49 28.05 2.02
N ASP A 130 9.23 27.10 1.12
CA ASP A 130 8.18 27.19 0.10
C ASP A 130 6.79 27.00 0.76
N LEU A 131 6.05 28.11 0.88
CA LEU A 131 4.70 28.12 1.46
C LEU A 131 3.68 27.28 0.68
N MET A 132 3.96 27.00 -0.60
CA MET A 132 3.10 26.15 -1.43
C MET A 132 3.43 24.67 -1.27
N MET A 133 4.47 24.32 -0.52
CA MET A 133 4.80 22.94 -0.22
C MET A 133 4.02 22.44 1.00
N PRO A 134 3.19 21.39 0.85
CA PRO A 134 2.36 20.90 1.92
C PRO A 134 3.14 20.49 3.17
N ARG A 135 2.62 20.91 4.31
CA ARG A 135 3.05 20.49 5.64
C ARG A 135 1.84 20.03 6.44
N PHE A 136 2.05 19.08 7.33
CA PHE A 136 1.08 18.72 8.35
C PHE A 136 1.76 18.91 9.70
N GLN A 137 1.26 19.89 10.46
CA GLN A 137 2.00 20.47 11.58
C GLN A 137 3.38 20.94 11.07
N ASP A 138 4.47 20.54 11.72
CA ASP A 138 5.83 20.93 11.34
C ASP A 138 6.52 19.91 10.40
N LEU A 139 5.80 18.87 9.94
CA LEU A 139 6.37 17.80 9.12
C LEU A 139 6.05 17.98 7.64
N GLN A 140 7.00 17.59 6.80
CA GLN A 140 6.83 17.56 5.35
C GLN A 140 5.96 16.36 4.95
N VAL A 141 5.02 16.58 4.03
CA VAL A 141 4.22 15.50 3.44
C VAL A 141 4.94 14.95 2.22
N TRP A 142 5.25 13.65 2.24
CA TRP A 142 5.80 12.91 1.11
C TRP A 142 4.88 11.76 0.74
N TRP A 143 4.65 11.55 -0.55
CA TRP A 143 3.82 10.46 -1.06
C TRP A 143 4.68 9.34 -1.59
N CYS A 144 4.43 8.11 -1.15
CA CYS A 144 4.97 6.95 -1.85
C CYS A 144 4.24 6.78 -3.19
N THR A 145 4.97 6.92 -4.29
CA THR A 145 4.40 6.81 -5.65
C THR A 145 4.66 5.45 -6.27
N SER A 146 5.73 4.77 -5.87
CA SER A 146 6.03 3.41 -6.32
C SER A 146 6.96 2.67 -5.37
N LEU A 147 6.82 1.35 -5.38
CA LEU A 147 7.77 0.41 -4.80
C LEU A 147 8.35 -0.44 -5.93
N SER A 148 9.65 -0.74 -5.85
CA SER A 148 10.27 -1.75 -6.71
C SER A 148 10.77 -2.88 -5.83
N THR A 149 10.07 -4.00 -5.86
CA THR A 149 10.41 -5.21 -5.10
C THR A 149 11.75 -5.77 -5.55
N SER A 150 12.03 -5.78 -6.86
CA SER A 150 13.29 -6.29 -7.42
C SER A 150 14.52 -5.41 -7.17
N LYS A 151 14.34 -4.08 -7.06
CA LYS A 151 15.44 -3.14 -6.81
C LYS A 151 15.55 -2.74 -5.33
N ASP A 152 14.62 -3.22 -4.50
CA ASP A 152 14.44 -2.80 -3.11
C ASP A 152 14.48 -1.28 -2.93
N THR A 153 13.76 -0.57 -3.81
CA THR A 153 13.68 0.90 -3.80
C THR A 153 12.27 1.39 -3.58
N ILE A 154 12.14 2.50 -2.85
CA ILE A 154 10.91 3.28 -2.72
C ILE A 154 11.08 4.64 -3.40
N THR A 155 10.07 5.05 -4.16
CA THR A 155 10.03 6.39 -4.77
C THR A 155 9.01 7.24 -4.02
N LEU A 156 9.49 8.39 -3.53
CA LEU A 156 8.69 9.38 -2.83
C LEU A 156 8.61 10.66 -3.64
N SER A 157 7.44 11.27 -3.64
CA SER A 157 7.19 12.53 -4.33
C SER A 157 6.54 13.54 -3.39
N ARG A 158 6.87 14.82 -3.57
CA ARG A 158 6.09 15.93 -3.01
C ARG A 158 5.39 16.67 -4.14
N TYR A 159 4.23 17.22 -3.82
CA TYR A 159 3.38 17.97 -4.75
C TYR A 159 3.12 19.33 -4.13
N ARG A 160 3.14 20.39 -4.94
CA ARG A 160 2.72 21.72 -4.48
C ARG A 160 1.20 21.75 -4.30
N LEU A 161 0.74 22.55 -3.36
CA LEU A 161 -0.68 22.91 -3.26
C LEU A 161 -1.09 23.67 -4.52
N THR A 162 -2.34 23.47 -4.93
CA THR A 162 -2.98 24.34 -5.92
C THR A 162 -3.62 25.52 -5.17
N GLU A 163 -3.62 26.70 -5.78
CA GLU A 163 -4.10 27.92 -5.11
C GLU A 163 -5.57 27.83 -4.65
N ASP A 164 -6.37 27.02 -5.36
CA ASP A 164 -7.78 26.75 -5.10
C ASP A 164 -8.03 25.63 -4.09
N ARG A 165 -7.02 24.82 -3.72
CA ARG A 165 -7.17 23.68 -2.80
C ARG A 165 -6.04 23.63 -1.78
N ARG A 166 -6.35 24.07 -0.56
CA ARG A 166 -5.42 24.02 0.58
C ARG A 166 -5.53 22.74 1.40
N TYR A 167 -5.54 21.59 0.73
CA TYR A 167 -5.52 20.30 1.43
C TYR A 167 -4.09 19.72 1.42
N PRO A 168 -3.43 19.56 2.58
CA PRO A 168 -2.01 19.18 2.63
C PRO A 168 -1.70 17.78 2.11
N PHE A 169 -2.73 16.94 1.98
CA PHE A 169 -2.62 15.62 1.38
C PHE A 169 -3.23 15.60 -0.04
N SER A 170 -3.07 16.68 -0.79
CA SER A 170 -3.25 16.66 -2.25
C SER A 170 -2.00 16.09 -2.93
N ARG A 171 -2.22 15.37 -4.04
CA ARG A 171 -1.18 14.83 -4.93
C ARG A 171 -1.49 15.14 -6.40
N GLU A 172 -2.14 16.28 -6.61
CA GLU A 172 -2.51 16.76 -7.95
C GLU A 172 -1.30 17.39 -8.66
N GLY A 173 -1.26 17.23 -9.99
CA GLY A 173 -0.22 17.83 -10.83
C GLY A 173 1.12 17.10 -10.86
N HIS A 174 2.17 17.82 -11.29
CA HIS A 174 3.52 17.28 -11.41
C HIS A 174 4.25 17.29 -10.07
N PRO A 175 5.03 16.24 -9.74
CA PRO A 175 5.88 16.24 -8.56
C PRO A 175 6.84 17.43 -8.56
N ALA A 176 6.82 18.21 -7.47
CA ALA A 176 7.76 19.31 -7.26
C ALA A 176 9.14 18.78 -6.82
N ASN A 177 9.14 17.70 -6.04
CA ASN A 177 10.35 17.01 -5.59
C ASN A 177 10.16 15.50 -5.71
N LEU A 178 11.22 14.80 -6.06
CA LEU A 178 11.26 13.33 -6.17
C LEU A 178 12.50 12.79 -5.45
N LYS A 179 12.30 11.76 -4.64
CA LYS A 179 13.39 10.99 -4.03
C LYS A 179 13.22 9.52 -4.33
N ARG A 180 14.31 8.88 -4.70
CA ARG A 180 14.40 7.42 -4.80
C ARG A 180 15.34 6.94 -3.71
N LEU A 181 14.82 6.12 -2.80
CA LEU A 181 15.52 5.69 -1.61
C LEU A 181 15.70 4.17 -1.63
N THR A 182 16.83 3.72 -1.12
CA THR A 182 17.11 2.31 -0.81
C THR A 182 16.93 2.09 0.68
N ARG A 183 17.06 0.85 1.17
CA ARG A 183 17.09 0.58 2.62
C ARG A 183 18.18 1.33 3.35
N ALA A 184 19.35 1.44 2.73
CA ALA A 184 20.50 2.08 3.34
C ALA A 184 20.22 3.56 3.61
N THR A 185 19.57 4.26 2.68
CA THR A 185 19.26 5.70 2.82
C THR A 185 17.89 5.96 3.45
N TRP A 186 17.10 4.92 3.69
CA TRP A 186 15.74 5.06 4.21
C TRP A 186 15.72 5.66 5.62
N LYS A 187 16.51 5.10 6.55
CA LYS A 187 16.50 5.50 7.96
C LYS A 187 16.87 6.98 8.12
N ASP A 188 17.95 7.39 7.46
CA ASP A 188 18.44 8.78 7.49
C ASP A 188 17.39 9.75 6.93
N PHE A 189 16.64 9.32 5.90
CA PHE A 189 15.58 10.13 5.34
C PHE A 189 14.39 10.30 6.30
N ILE A 190 13.87 9.21 6.89
CA ILE A 190 12.65 9.28 7.72
C ILE A 190 12.89 9.85 9.12
N CYS A 191 14.11 9.77 9.64
CA CYS A 191 14.48 10.32 10.95
C CYS A 191 15.05 11.75 10.86
N GLY A 192 15.37 12.22 9.65
CA GLY A 192 16.15 13.44 9.44
C GLY A 192 17.62 13.27 9.82
N ALA A 193 18.47 14.20 9.39
CA ALA A 193 19.92 14.18 9.66
C ALA A 193 20.29 14.22 11.17
N ASN A 194 19.32 14.51 12.05
CA ASN A 194 19.50 14.58 13.51
C ASN A 194 19.08 13.30 14.25
N GLY A 195 18.67 12.24 13.55
CA GLY A 195 18.27 10.95 14.14
C GLY A 195 19.42 9.98 14.43
N ALA A 196 20.68 10.44 14.33
CA ALA A 196 21.88 9.62 14.56
C ALA A 196 22.27 9.50 16.05
N GLU A 197 21.58 10.19 16.95
CA GLU A 197 21.87 10.18 18.40
C GLU A 197 20.62 9.90 19.22
N GLN A 198 20.06 8.68 19.15
CA GLN A 198 19.29 8.06 20.25
C GLN A 198 19.47 6.53 20.22
#